data_AF-A0A923M5R3-F1
#
_entry.id   AF-A0A923M5R3-F1
#
_cell.length_a   1.000
_cell.length_b   1.000
_cell.length_c   1.000
_cell.angle_alpha   90.00
_cell.angle_beta   90.00
_cell.angle_gamma   90.00
#
_symmetry.space_group_name_H-M   'P 1'
#
loop_
_entity.id
_entity.type
_entity.pdbx_description
1 polymer ?
#
loop_
_entity_poly.entity_id
_entity_poly.type
_entity_poly.pdbx_seq_one_letter_code
_entity_poly.pdbx_strand_id
1 'polypeptide(L)'
;MQFTTRTFGMFVMAAALLLAGCGGGSDEPAPPPATPVTALRAAAQAQQALRTPTATELMDWAERQFPAFFAPSAQPNRTADPFVYRVYPATGNAIGVAFGDVYVLGPVTGGQIIKVGSLAAFSCAVFTCGPSAANGRTLYTTFRGSAGYTCDLCHGPTPGTGSGFALIRQAAGTASSNGDPSLIRFAINNNFGTPPMGQFSDLTDAQLADLAAYINATVYGKPVQ
;
A
#
# COMPACT_ATOMS: atom_id res chain seq x y z
N MET A 1 0.76 -72.28 43.04
CA MET A 1 1.98 -72.21 42.20
C MET A 1 2.25 -70.74 41.95
N GLN A 2 3.10 -70.16 42.82
CA GLN A 2 4.42 -69.59 42.50
C GLN A 2 4.36 -68.12 42.08
N PHE A 3 4.76 -67.29 43.05
CA PHE A 3 5.12 -65.88 42.95
C PHE A 3 6.35 -65.68 42.06
N THR A 4 6.44 -64.56 41.33
CA THR A 4 7.75 -63.93 41.08
C THR A 4 7.62 -62.42 40.95
N THR A 5 7.89 -61.73 42.05
CA THR A 5 8.30 -60.33 42.14
C THR A 5 9.73 -60.21 41.61
N ARG A 6 10.04 -59.17 40.83
CA ARG A 6 11.43 -58.76 40.59
C ARG A 6 11.63 -57.25 40.79
N THR A 7 12.70 -57.02 41.53
CA THR A 7 13.16 -55.86 42.27
C THR A 7 13.96 -54.89 41.40
N PHE A 8 13.86 -53.61 41.77
CA PHE A 8 14.91 -52.58 41.86
C PHE A 8 16.09 -52.61 40.87
N GLY A 9 16.16 -51.56 40.06
CA GLY A 9 17.38 -51.06 39.44
C GLY A 9 17.41 -49.53 39.52
N MET A 10 17.96 -49.01 40.62
CA MET A 10 18.26 -47.61 40.84
C MET A 10 19.53 -47.26 40.05
N PHE A 11 19.43 -46.42 39.02
CA PHE A 11 20.58 -45.80 38.37
C PHE A 11 20.57 -44.29 38.62
N VAL A 12 21.64 -43.85 39.25
CA VAL A 12 22.03 -42.49 39.61
C VAL A 12 22.91 -41.91 38.49
N MET A 13 22.80 -40.58 38.29
CA MET A 13 23.66 -39.69 37.47
C MET A 13 23.58 -39.86 35.95
N ALA A 14 23.62 -38.82 35.12
CA ALA A 14 24.15 -37.47 35.28
C ALA A 14 23.34 -36.49 34.42
N ALA A 15 23.10 -35.29 34.95
CA ALA A 15 22.60 -34.15 34.20
C ALA A 15 23.70 -33.63 33.27
N ALA A 16 23.44 -33.64 31.97
CA ALA A 16 24.19 -32.85 30.98
C ALA A 16 23.21 -31.86 30.33
N LEU A 17 23.07 -30.69 30.96
CA LEU A 17 22.46 -29.51 30.35
C LEU A 17 23.41 -28.99 29.27
N LEU A 18 23.18 -29.40 28.02
CA LEU A 18 23.75 -28.73 26.86
C LEU A 18 22.89 -27.47 26.58
N LEU A 19 23.25 -26.35 27.20
CA LEU A 19 22.82 -25.04 26.72
C LEU A 19 23.53 -24.77 25.39
N ALA A 20 22.83 -25.03 24.30
CA ALA A 20 23.16 -24.46 22.99
C ALA A 20 22.85 -22.96 23.02
N GLY A 21 23.79 -22.16 23.55
CA GLY A 21 23.76 -20.71 23.44
C GLY A 21 24.28 -20.29 22.06
N CYS A 22 23.36 -20.02 21.14
CA CYS A 22 23.65 -19.38 19.86
C CYS A 22 23.95 -17.89 20.11
N GLY A 23 25.17 -17.59 20.56
CA GLY A 23 25.70 -16.23 20.63
C GLY A 23 26.24 -15.81 19.27
N GLY A 24 25.35 -15.37 18.37
CA GLY A 24 25.69 -14.76 17.09
C GLY A 24 25.36 -13.27 17.11
N GLY A 25 26.17 -12.48 17.78
CA GLY A 25 26.13 -11.02 17.67
C GLY A 25 26.80 -10.61 16.38
N SER A 26 26.07 -10.60 15.26
CA SER A 26 26.46 -9.79 14.11
C SER A 26 26.29 -8.34 14.52
N ASP A 27 27.40 -7.61 14.59
CA ASP A 27 27.43 -6.16 14.54
C ASP A 27 26.83 -5.73 13.19
N GLU A 28 25.50 -5.79 13.08
CA GLU A 28 24.78 -5.18 11.99
C GLU A 28 24.90 -3.68 12.20
N PRO A 29 25.61 -2.94 11.30
CA PRO A 29 25.73 -1.51 11.44
C PRO A 29 24.32 -0.93 11.47
N ALA A 30 24.00 -0.18 12.52
CA ALA A 30 22.73 0.55 12.59
C ALA A 30 22.52 1.26 11.24
N PRO A 31 21.32 1.14 10.63
CA PRO A 31 21.06 1.77 9.35
C PRO A 31 21.45 3.25 9.44
N PRO A 32 22.25 3.76 8.50
CA PRO A 32 22.76 5.11 8.59
C PRO A 32 21.58 6.08 8.75
N PRO A 33 21.68 7.08 9.65
CA PRO A 33 20.63 8.06 9.79
C PRO A 33 20.37 8.69 8.43
N ALA A 34 19.10 8.73 8.03
CA ALA A 34 18.71 9.37 6.78
C ALA A 34 19.30 10.79 6.76
N THR A 35 20.05 11.12 5.71
CA THR A 35 20.63 12.46 5.58
C THR A 35 19.51 13.50 5.68
N PRO A 36 19.78 14.73 6.19
CA PRO A 36 18.75 15.76 6.35
C PRO A 36 18.02 16.08 5.03
N VAL A 37 18.68 15.91 3.89
CA VAL A 37 18.08 16.10 2.56
C VAL A 37 17.02 15.04 2.25
N THR A 38 17.26 13.79 2.63
CA THR A 38 16.29 12.69 2.45
C THR A 38 15.07 12.89 3.36
N ALA A 39 15.29 13.28 4.62
CA ALA A 39 14.21 13.56 5.57
C ALA A 39 13.33 14.74 5.14
N LEU A 40 13.93 15.82 4.63
CA LEU A 40 13.19 16.97 4.10
C LEU A 40 12.35 16.62 2.86
N ARG A 41 12.87 15.78 1.97
CA ARG A 41 12.11 15.30 0.80
C ARG A 41 10.93 14.42 1.21
N ALA A 42 11.14 13.50 2.14
CA ALA A 42 10.06 12.66 2.68
C ALA A 42 8.98 13.50 3.38
N ALA A 43 9.38 14.49 4.17
CA ALA A 43 8.44 15.43 4.81
C ALA A 43 7.68 16.27 3.77
N ALA A 44 8.35 16.77 2.72
CA ALA A 44 7.70 17.52 1.64
C ALA A 44 6.69 16.65 0.86
N GLN A 45 7.02 15.38 0.60
CA GLN A 45 6.10 14.42 -0.02
C GLN A 45 4.90 14.11 0.89
N ALA A 46 5.14 13.90 2.19
CA ALA A 46 4.08 13.70 3.17
C ALA A 46 3.20 14.95 3.36
N GLN A 47 3.75 16.15 3.23
CA GLN A 47 2.98 17.40 3.28
C GLN A 47 2.13 17.59 2.01
N GLN A 48 2.66 17.24 0.83
CA GLN A 48 1.92 17.26 -0.43
C GLN A 48 0.74 16.29 -0.42
N ALA A 49 0.88 15.17 0.28
CA ALA A 49 -0.19 14.21 0.51
C ALA A 49 -1.38 14.73 1.33
N LEU A 50 -1.16 15.78 2.12
CA LEU A 50 -2.16 16.27 3.06
C LEU A 50 -2.82 17.57 2.60
N ARG A 51 -2.33 18.21 1.53
CA ARG A 51 -2.92 19.47 1.05
C ARG A 51 -4.06 19.22 0.06
N THR A 52 -5.07 20.07 0.13
CA THR A 52 -6.12 20.15 -0.89
C THR A 52 -5.53 20.63 -2.22
N PRO A 53 -5.83 19.97 -3.36
CA PRO A 53 -5.43 20.47 -4.67
C PRO A 53 -6.01 21.85 -4.96
N THR A 54 -5.31 22.64 -5.76
CA THR A 54 -5.94 23.79 -6.43
C THR A 54 -6.86 23.31 -7.56
N ALA A 55 -7.76 24.17 -8.03
CA ALA A 55 -8.61 23.86 -9.17
C ALA A 55 -7.78 23.52 -10.43
N THR A 56 -6.70 24.25 -10.67
CA THR A 56 -5.77 23.99 -11.79
C THR A 56 -5.18 22.59 -11.70
N GLU A 57 -4.64 22.21 -10.54
CA GLU A 57 -3.99 20.90 -10.36
C GLU A 57 -4.96 19.74 -10.53
N LEU A 58 -6.20 19.90 -10.03
CA LEU A 58 -7.27 18.93 -10.28
C LEU A 58 -7.57 18.80 -11.77
N MET A 59 -7.74 19.91 -12.48
CA MET A 59 -8.10 19.87 -13.90
C MET A 59 -6.96 19.34 -14.77
N ASP A 60 -5.71 19.70 -14.48
CA ASP A 60 -4.53 19.13 -15.14
C ASP A 60 -4.45 17.61 -14.91
N TRP A 61 -4.75 17.15 -13.69
CA TRP A 61 -4.85 15.72 -13.39
C TRP A 61 -5.99 15.06 -14.19
N ALA A 62 -7.17 15.67 -14.23
CA ALA A 62 -8.34 15.13 -14.93
C ALA A 62 -8.10 14.97 -16.43
N GLU A 63 -7.43 15.93 -17.08
CA GLU A 63 -7.03 15.85 -18.49
C GLU A 63 -6.13 14.64 -18.78
N ARG A 64 -5.20 14.33 -17.88
CA ARG A 64 -4.30 13.17 -18.02
C ARG A 64 -5.02 11.85 -17.76
N GLN A 65 -5.87 11.79 -16.73
CA GLN A 65 -6.52 10.55 -16.32
C GLN A 65 -7.74 10.20 -17.18
N PHE A 66 -8.47 11.20 -17.68
CA PHE A 66 -9.72 11.00 -18.40
C PHE A 66 -9.75 11.75 -19.75
N PRO A 67 -8.79 11.48 -20.67
CA PRO A 67 -8.71 12.17 -21.94
C PRO A 67 -9.96 11.98 -22.82
N ALA A 68 -10.70 10.87 -22.64
CA ALA A 68 -11.97 10.65 -23.34
C ALA A 68 -13.05 11.71 -23.01
N PHE A 69 -12.97 12.35 -21.84
CA PHE A 69 -13.93 13.35 -21.40
C PHE A 69 -13.35 14.77 -21.43
N PHE A 70 -12.05 14.93 -21.20
CA PHE A 70 -11.39 16.22 -21.03
C PHE A 70 -10.24 16.42 -22.03
N ALA A 71 -10.57 16.34 -23.32
CA ALA A 71 -9.66 16.64 -24.42
C ALA A 71 -10.14 17.83 -25.27
N PRO A 72 -9.22 18.58 -25.89
CA PRO A 72 -7.76 18.47 -25.75
C PRO A 72 -7.28 19.02 -24.39
N SER A 73 -6.14 18.54 -23.92
CA SER A 73 -5.52 19.01 -22.67
C SER A 73 -5.06 20.48 -22.77
N ALA A 74 -4.65 21.05 -21.64
CA ALA A 74 -4.16 22.43 -21.50
C ALA A 74 -5.19 23.49 -21.90
N GLN A 75 -6.48 23.25 -21.61
CA GLN A 75 -7.49 24.30 -21.74
C GLN A 75 -7.23 25.41 -20.70
N PRO A 76 -7.45 26.69 -21.05
CA PRO A 76 -7.26 27.78 -20.09
C PRO A 76 -8.32 27.72 -18.99
N ASN A 77 -7.91 27.99 -17.75
CA ASN A 77 -8.86 28.25 -16.67
C ASN A 77 -9.71 29.47 -17.02
N ARG A 78 -11.00 29.38 -16.68
CA ARG A 78 -11.98 30.45 -16.71
C ARG A 78 -12.52 30.65 -15.30
N THR A 79 -13.06 31.83 -15.05
CA THR A 79 -13.69 32.16 -13.78
C THR A 79 -15.09 32.72 -14.01
N ALA A 80 -16.02 32.31 -13.17
CA ALA A 80 -17.38 32.85 -13.09
C ALA A 80 -17.83 32.64 -11.66
N ASP A 81 -17.73 33.67 -10.81
CA ASP A 81 -17.93 33.54 -9.37
C ASP A 81 -19.18 32.72 -9.04
N PRO A 82 -19.07 31.64 -8.22
CA PRO A 82 -17.93 31.20 -7.40
C PRO A 82 -16.96 30.21 -8.09
N PHE A 83 -17.11 29.94 -9.39
CA PHE A 83 -16.39 28.88 -10.10
C PHE A 83 -15.03 29.31 -10.64
N VAL A 84 -14.07 28.39 -10.52
CA VAL A 84 -12.91 28.27 -11.41
C VAL A 84 -13.10 27.00 -12.22
N TYR A 85 -13.08 27.08 -13.56
CA TYR A 85 -13.47 25.95 -14.42
C TYR A 85 -12.70 25.92 -15.74
N ARG A 86 -12.75 24.78 -16.43
CA ARG A 86 -12.30 24.60 -17.82
C ARG A 86 -13.41 23.99 -18.65
N VAL A 87 -13.45 24.37 -19.92
CA VAL A 87 -14.38 23.84 -20.92
C VAL A 87 -13.56 23.18 -22.02
N TYR A 88 -14.01 22.01 -22.48
CA TYR A 88 -13.36 21.17 -23.46
C TYR A 88 -14.21 21.13 -24.73
N PRO A 89 -13.93 21.96 -25.74
CA PRO A 89 -14.84 22.12 -26.88
C PRO A 89 -15.03 20.85 -27.70
N ALA A 90 -14.02 19.99 -27.77
CA ALA A 90 -14.09 18.75 -28.56
C ALA A 90 -15.04 17.71 -27.95
N THR A 91 -15.18 17.68 -26.62
CA THR A 91 -16.06 16.74 -25.91
C THR A 91 -17.36 17.39 -25.44
N GLY A 92 -17.42 18.72 -25.42
CA GLY A 92 -18.55 19.48 -24.88
C GLY A 92 -18.64 19.43 -23.35
N ASN A 93 -17.67 18.81 -22.66
CA ASN A 93 -17.66 18.74 -21.21
C ASN A 93 -16.93 19.93 -20.58
N ALA A 94 -17.25 20.19 -19.32
CA ALA A 94 -16.58 21.13 -18.45
C ALA A 94 -16.40 20.52 -17.07
N ILE A 95 -15.31 20.88 -16.41
CA ILE A 95 -15.05 20.57 -15.00
C ILE A 95 -14.71 21.88 -14.28
N GLY A 96 -15.20 22.02 -13.06
CA GLY A 96 -14.95 23.21 -12.27
C GLY A 96 -14.99 22.96 -10.77
N VAL A 97 -14.49 23.94 -10.04
CA VAL A 97 -14.45 23.95 -8.58
C VAL A 97 -15.19 25.17 -8.07
N ALA A 98 -16.09 24.97 -7.11
CA ALA A 98 -16.79 26.02 -6.37
C ALA A 98 -17.05 25.57 -4.94
N PHE A 99 -16.95 26.48 -3.96
CA PHE A 99 -17.21 26.19 -2.54
C PHE A 99 -16.44 24.97 -1.97
N GLY A 100 -15.25 24.67 -2.52
CA GLY A 100 -14.45 23.51 -2.12
C GLY A 100 -14.92 22.17 -2.70
N ASP A 101 -15.88 22.18 -3.61
CA ASP A 101 -16.42 21.00 -4.29
C ASP A 101 -16.10 21.00 -5.78
N VAL A 102 -16.05 19.80 -6.36
CA VAL A 102 -15.80 19.57 -7.79
C VAL A 102 -17.13 19.27 -8.49
N TYR A 103 -17.32 19.93 -9.62
CA TYR A 103 -18.51 19.81 -10.47
C TYR A 103 -18.12 19.47 -11.90
N VAL A 104 -18.96 18.66 -12.55
CA VAL A 104 -18.84 18.34 -13.98
C VAL A 104 -20.14 18.72 -14.68
N LEU A 105 -20.02 19.21 -15.90
CA LEU A 105 -21.12 19.59 -16.79
C LEU A 105 -20.82 19.12 -18.21
N GLY A 106 -21.84 18.66 -18.94
CA GLY A 106 -21.74 18.39 -20.38
C GLY A 106 -22.48 17.13 -20.80
N PRO A 107 -22.21 16.59 -21.99
CA PRO A 107 -22.82 15.35 -22.46
C PRO A 107 -22.67 14.18 -21.47
N VAL A 108 -21.54 14.08 -20.75
CA VAL A 108 -21.30 13.01 -19.76
C VAL A 108 -22.26 13.05 -18.57
N THR A 109 -22.83 14.22 -18.28
CA THR A 109 -23.81 14.44 -17.20
C THR A 109 -25.22 14.72 -17.74
N GLY A 110 -25.49 14.47 -19.03
CA GLY A 110 -26.78 14.79 -19.64
C GLY A 110 -27.09 16.29 -19.66
N GLY A 111 -26.06 17.15 -19.68
CA GLY A 111 -26.20 18.60 -19.66
C GLY A 111 -26.50 19.20 -18.30
N GLN A 112 -26.43 18.42 -17.21
CA GLN A 112 -26.66 18.90 -15.85
C GLN A 112 -25.34 19.17 -15.13
N ILE A 113 -25.32 20.14 -14.20
CA ILE A 113 -24.19 20.34 -13.29
C ILE A 113 -24.29 19.30 -12.18
N ILE A 114 -23.33 18.39 -12.10
CA ILE A 114 -23.28 17.31 -11.10
C ILE A 114 -22.07 17.50 -10.20
N LYS A 115 -22.29 17.49 -8.89
CA LYS A 115 -21.20 17.43 -7.89
C LYS A 115 -20.61 16.02 -7.88
N VAL A 116 -19.31 15.90 -8.08
CA VAL A 116 -18.60 14.61 -8.13
C VAL A 116 -17.74 14.33 -6.90
N GLY A 117 -17.59 15.31 -6.00
CA GLY A 117 -16.89 15.15 -4.73
C GLY A 117 -16.42 16.47 -4.15
N SER A 118 -15.84 16.43 -2.95
CA SER A 118 -15.08 17.57 -2.41
C SER A 118 -13.70 17.62 -3.06
N LEU A 119 -13.13 18.81 -3.25
CA LEU A 119 -11.80 18.99 -3.82
C LEU A 119 -10.71 18.27 -3.00
N ALA A 120 -10.87 18.27 -1.67
CA ALA A 120 -9.95 17.58 -0.76
C ALA A 120 -9.93 16.06 -0.97
N ALA A 121 -11.05 15.45 -1.36
CA ALA A 121 -11.12 14.02 -1.63
C ALA A 121 -10.24 13.59 -2.83
N PHE A 122 -9.86 14.52 -3.70
CA PHE A 122 -8.97 14.26 -4.83
C PHE A 122 -7.48 14.41 -4.51
N SER A 123 -7.10 14.79 -3.28
CA SER A 123 -5.69 15.05 -2.93
C SER A 123 -4.76 13.90 -3.30
N CYS A 124 -5.11 12.66 -2.91
CA CYS A 124 -4.26 11.51 -3.26
C CYS A 124 -4.33 11.06 -4.70
N ALA A 125 -5.39 11.38 -5.41
CA ALA A 125 -5.43 11.15 -6.85
C ALA A 125 -4.51 12.14 -7.58
N VAL A 126 -4.53 13.41 -7.18
CA VAL A 126 -3.76 14.50 -7.82
C VAL A 126 -2.27 14.45 -7.45
N PHE A 127 -1.94 14.21 -6.18
CA PHE A 127 -0.56 14.20 -5.67
C PHE A 127 0.02 12.80 -5.46
N THR A 128 -0.70 11.74 -5.82
CA THR A 128 -0.23 10.35 -5.67
C THR A 128 0.16 10.02 -4.22
N CYS A 129 -0.66 10.45 -3.26
CA CYS A 129 -0.40 10.19 -1.84
C CYS A 129 -1.08 8.95 -1.26
N GLY A 130 -1.81 8.23 -2.10
CA GLY A 130 -2.40 6.97 -1.71
C GLY A 130 -1.37 5.84 -1.77
N PRO A 131 -1.79 4.65 -1.34
CA PRO A 131 -1.00 3.45 -1.52
C PRO A 131 -0.58 3.26 -2.98
N SER A 132 0.73 3.13 -3.21
CA SER A 132 1.34 2.96 -4.52
C SER A 132 1.60 1.49 -4.79
N ALA A 133 0.97 0.96 -5.85
CA ALA A 133 1.22 -0.40 -6.29
C ALA A 133 2.67 -0.60 -6.78
N ALA A 134 3.30 0.42 -7.37
CA ALA A 134 4.72 0.36 -7.73
C ALA A 134 5.64 0.30 -6.50
N ASN A 135 5.35 1.09 -5.45
CA ASN A 135 6.07 0.99 -4.19
C ASN A 135 5.85 -0.38 -3.55
N GLY A 136 4.60 -0.88 -3.56
CA GLY A 136 4.26 -2.21 -3.06
C GLY A 136 4.99 -3.33 -3.79
N ARG A 137 5.13 -3.21 -5.11
CA ARG A 137 5.94 -4.13 -5.92
C ARG A 137 7.41 -4.09 -5.53
N THR A 138 7.95 -2.90 -5.34
CA THR A 138 9.33 -2.71 -4.91
C THR A 138 9.54 -3.34 -3.53
N LEU A 139 8.65 -3.08 -2.57
CA LEU A 139 8.68 -3.71 -1.25
C LEU A 139 8.64 -5.24 -1.35
N TYR A 140 7.73 -5.78 -2.17
CA TYR A 140 7.57 -7.22 -2.36
C TYR A 140 8.86 -7.93 -2.83
N THR A 141 9.66 -7.29 -3.69
CA THR A 141 10.88 -7.89 -4.26
C THR A 141 12.17 -7.47 -3.58
N THR A 142 12.15 -6.45 -2.71
CA THR A 142 13.39 -5.86 -2.15
C THR A 142 13.42 -5.75 -0.63
N PHE A 143 12.27 -5.66 0.03
CA PHE A 143 12.23 -5.59 1.49
C PHE A 143 12.62 -6.95 2.07
N ARG A 144 13.69 -6.97 2.87
CA ARG A 144 14.16 -8.17 3.56
C ARG A 144 13.67 -8.14 4.99
N GLY A 145 12.97 -9.20 5.40
CA GLY A 145 12.65 -9.40 6.80
C GLY A 145 13.90 -9.70 7.63
N SER A 146 13.74 -9.81 8.95
CA SER A 146 14.84 -10.09 9.89
C SER A 146 15.60 -11.41 9.62
N ALA A 147 15.01 -12.36 8.90
CA ALA A 147 15.69 -13.58 8.46
C ALA A 147 16.30 -13.46 7.03
N GLY A 148 16.30 -12.27 6.45
CA GLY A 148 16.93 -11.96 5.16
C GLY A 148 16.10 -12.31 3.93
N TYR A 149 14.88 -12.85 4.08
CA TYR A 149 14.02 -13.22 2.95
C TYR A 149 13.17 -12.04 2.46
N THR A 150 12.96 -11.97 1.16
CA THR A 150 11.97 -11.11 0.50
C THR A 150 10.68 -11.90 0.25
N CYS A 151 9.56 -11.22 0.02
CA CYS A 151 8.27 -11.87 -0.20
C CYS A 151 8.27 -12.75 -1.45
N ASP A 152 8.91 -12.29 -2.54
CA ASP A 152 8.97 -13.00 -3.81
C ASP A 152 9.81 -14.29 -3.76
N LEU A 153 10.80 -14.38 -2.87
CA LEU A 153 11.58 -15.61 -2.68
C LEU A 153 10.72 -16.76 -2.16
N CYS A 154 9.69 -16.48 -1.35
CA CYS A 154 8.81 -17.49 -0.77
C CYS A 154 7.50 -17.65 -1.54
N HIS A 155 6.97 -16.57 -2.13
CA HIS A 155 5.65 -16.54 -2.75
C HIS A 155 5.69 -16.45 -4.29
N GLY A 156 6.88 -16.44 -4.88
CA GLY A 156 7.07 -16.28 -6.32
C GLY A 156 7.00 -14.81 -6.77
N PRO A 157 7.27 -14.52 -8.05
CA PRO A 157 7.45 -13.16 -8.55
C PRO A 157 6.16 -12.31 -8.61
N THR A 158 5.00 -12.90 -8.31
CA THR A 158 3.70 -12.25 -8.46
C THR A 158 2.79 -12.65 -7.29
N PRO A 159 2.35 -11.70 -6.45
CA PRO A 159 1.53 -12.02 -5.30
C PRO A 159 0.15 -12.56 -5.71
N GLY A 160 -0.41 -13.47 -4.93
CA GLY A 160 -1.79 -13.96 -5.10
C GLY A 160 -1.98 -15.26 -5.88
N THR A 161 -0.91 -15.87 -6.40
CA THR A 161 -0.96 -17.14 -7.15
C THR A 161 -0.48 -18.36 -6.36
N GLY A 162 0.10 -18.18 -5.16
CA GLY A 162 0.63 -19.25 -4.30
C GLY A 162 -0.26 -19.66 -3.12
N SER A 163 0.02 -20.83 -2.54
CA SER A 163 -0.59 -21.30 -1.28
C SER A 163 -0.27 -20.37 -0.11
N GLY A 164 -1.25 -20.11 0.76
CA GLY A 164 -1.09 -19.23 1.93
C GLY A 164 -1.47 -17.76 1.71
N PHE A 165 -1.78 -17.37 0.46
CA PHE A 165 -2.12 -15.97 0.13
C PHE A 165 -3.58 -15.59 0.39
N ALA A 166 -4.46 -16.54 0.72
CA ALA A 166 -5.90 -16.30 0.87
C ALA A 166 -6.22 -15.24 1.95
N LEU A 167 -5.56 -15.33 3.11
CA LEU A 167 -5.72 -14.38 4.21
C LEU A 167 -5.18 -12.99 3.84
N ILE A 168 -4.05 -12.94 3.13
CA ILE A 168 -3.45 -11.68 2.67
C ILE A 168 -4.34 -11.02 1.62
N ARG A 169 -4.94 -11.77 0.67
CA ARG A 169 -5.91 -11.19 -0.27
C ARG A 169 -7.14 -10.62 0.43
N GLN A 170 -7.67 -11.34 1.42
CA GLN A 170 -8.82 -10.87 2.18
C GLN A 170 -8.48 -9.58 2.96
N ALA A 171 -7.29 -9.52 3.56
CA ALA A 171 -6.78 -8.35 4.25
C ALA A 171 -6.45 -7.17 3.32
N ALA A 172 -5.97 -7.45 2.10
CA ALA A 172 -5.68 -6.46 1.07
C ALA A 172 -6.94 -5.79 0.51
N GLY A 173 -8.13 -6.31 0.80
CA GLY A 173 -9.40 -5.68 0.47
C GLY A 173 -9.94 -6.08 -0.90
N THR A 174 -10.68 -5.16 -1.52
CA THR A 174 -11.49 -5.42 -2.72
C THR A 174 -10.98 -4.64 -3.93
N ALA A 175 -11.58 -4.87 -5.10
CA ALA A 175 -11.33 -4.03 -6.27
C ALA A 175 -11.64 -2.54 -6.02
N SER A 176 -12.45 -2.17 -5.03
CA SER A 176 -12.76 -0.77 -4.71
C SER A 176 -12.04 -0.24 -3.46
N SER A 177 -11.30 -1.08 -2.73
CA SER A 177 -10.63 -0.68 -1.48
C SER A 177 -9.23 -1.28 -1.37
N ASN A 178 -8.26 -0.46 -0.99
CA ASN A 178 -7.01 -0.96 -0.44
C ASN A 178 -7.28 -1.24 1.04
N GLY A 179 -7.31 -2.51 1.42
CA GLY A 179 -7.74 -2.98 2.73
C GLY A 179 -6.94 -2.37 3.89
N ASP A 180 -7.32 -2.73 5.11
CA ASP A 180 -6.76 -2.14 6.31
C ASP A 180 -5.32 -2.61 6.55
N PRO A 181 -4.32 -1.71 6.66
CA PRO A 181 -2.93 -2.07 6.95
C PRO A 181 -2.78 -2.95 8.20
N SER A 182 -3.62 -2.76 9.22
CA SER A 182 -3.60 -3.57 10.45
C SER A 182 -4.02 -5.03 10.20
N LEU A 183 -4.95 -5.27 9.28
CA LEU A 183 -5.36 -6.61 8.87
C LEU A 183 -4.28 -7.29 8.02
N ILE A 184 -3.56 -6.52 7.20
CA ILE A 184 -2.45 -7.03 6.41
C ILE A 184 -1.29 -7.39 7.33
N ARG A 185 -0.98 -6.53 8.30
CA ARG A 185 -0.01 -6.82 9.37
C ARG A 185 -0.36 -8.11 10.10
N PHE A 186 -1.63 -8.26 10.48
CA PHE A 186 -2.12 -9.48 11.12
C PHE A 186 -1.94 -10.69 10.20
N ALA A 187 -2.32 -10.60 8.93
CA ALA A 187 -2.22 -11.71 7.97
C ALA A 187 -0.77 -12.11 7.66
N ILE A 188 0.16 -11.16 7.68
CA ILE A 188 1.60 -11.41 7.55
C ILE A 188 2.10 -12.07 8.83
N ASN A 189 1.95 -11.41 9.99
CA ASN A 189 2.59 -11.85 11.23
C ASN A 189 2.00 -13.15 11.81
N ASN A 190 0.73 -13.47 11.52
CA ASN A 190 0.05 -14.67 12.04
C ASN A 190 -0.03 -15.83 11.03
N ASN A 191 0.64 -15.74 9.88
CA ASN A 191 0.78 -16.91 9.01
C ASN A 191 1.97 -17.76 9.49
N PHE A 192 1.67 -18.80 10.28
CA PHE A 192 2.66 -19.66 10.96
C PHE A 192 3.32 -20.71 10.03
N GLY A 193 3.78 -20.30 8.85
CA GLY A 193 4.62 -21.12 7.99
C GLY A 193 6.09 -21.08 8.39
N THR A 194 6.89 -22.05 7.92
CA THR A 194 8.36 -21.98 7.92
C THR A 194 8.84 -21.56 6.53
N PRO A 195 9.61 -20.46 6.39
CA PRO A 195 10.14 -19.58 7.44
C PRO A 195 9.06 -18.67 8.06
N PRO A 196 9.22 -18.26 9.34
CA PRO A 196 8.21 -17.48 10.05
C PRO A 196 8.00 -16.11 9.39
N MET A 197 6.75 -15.78 9.09
CA MET A 197 6.36 -14.48 8.53
C MET A 197 6.43 -13.33 9.54
N GLY A 198 6.66 -13.63 10.83
CA GLY A 198 6.95 -12.61 11.87
C GLY A 198 8.23 -11.80 11.62
N GLN A 199 9.04 -12.17 10.62
CA GLN A 199 10.23 -11.42 10.20
C GLN A 199 9.93 -10.06 9.54
N PHE A 200 8.66 -9.75 9.25
CA PHE A 200 8.24 -8.51 8.58
C PHE A 200 7.52 -7.52 9.53
N SER A 201 7.77 -7.63 10.84
CA SER A 201 7.17 -6.74 11.86
C SER A 201 7.45 -5.26 11.62
N ASP A 202 8.57 -4.95 10.96
CA ASP A 202 9.11 -3.60 10.84
C ASP A 202 8.52 -2.81 9.66
N LEU A 203 7.67 -3.44 8.84
CA LEU A 203 6.90 -2.72 7.83
C LEU A 203 6.01 -1.68 8.52
N THR A 204 6.02 -0.45 8.03
CA THR A 204 5.10 0.62 8.47
C THR A 204 3.71 0.44 7.88
N ASP A 205 2.69 1.10 8.43
CA ASP A 205 1.33 1.02 7.87
C ASP A 205 1.22 1.57 6.45
N ALA A 206 2.03 2.58 6.11
CA ALA A 206 2.13 3.09 4.73
C ALA A 206 2.69 2.02 3.78
N GLN A 207 3.76 1.33 4.18
CA GLN A 207 4.35 0.24 3.39
C GLN A 207 3.40 -0.96 3.26
N LEU A 208 2.63 -1.28 4.31
CA LEU A 208 1.61 -2.31 4.25
C LEU A 208 0.45 -1.92 3.33
N ALA A 209 0.07 -0.65 3.30
CA ALA A 209 -0.91 -0.14 2.37
C ALA A 209 -0.41 -0.23 0.92
N ASP A 210 0.84 0.18 0.65
CA ASP A 210 1.49 0.03 -0.66
C ASP A 210 1.49 -1.44 -1.12
N LEU A 211 1.84 -2.36 -0.21
CA LEU A 211 1.80 -3.79 -0.47
C LEU A 211 0.38 -4.28 -0.79
N ALA A 212 -0.64 -3.79 -0.08
CA ALA A 212 -2.05 -4.05 -0.37
C ALA A 212 -2.42 -3.63 -1.81
N ALA A 213 -2.00 -2.42 -2.19
CA ALA A 213 -2.29 -1.86 -3.51
C ALA A 213 -1.67 -2.71 -4.62
N TYR A 214 -0.43 -3.19 -4.42
CA TYR A 214 0.22 -4.08 -5.38
C TYR A 214 -0.49 -5.44 -5.50
N ILE A 215 -0.87 -6.02 -4.37
CA ILE A 215 -1.63 -7.28 -4.33
C ILE A 215 -2.97 -7.12 -5.06
N ASN A 216 -3.72 -6.07 -4.76
CA ASN A 216 -5.00 -5.79 -5.44
C ASN A 216 -4.82 -5.53 -6.93
N ALA A 217 -3.78 -4.81 -7.33
CA ALA A 217 -3.49 -4.59 -8.75
C ALA A 217 -3.24 -5.90 -9.49
N THR A 218 -2.54 -6.81 -8.86
CA THR A 218 -2.25 -8.15 -9.39
C THR A 218 -3.49 -9.04 -9.44
N VAL A 219 -4.28 -9.07 -8.37
CA VAL A 219 -5.46 -9.95 -8.25
C VAL A 219 -6.63 -9.48 -9.13
N TYR A 220 -6.86 -8.16 -9.21
CA TYR A 220 -8.02 -7.58 -9.90
C TYR A 220 -7.65 -6.92 -11.24
N GLY A 221 -6.39 -7.04 -11.70
CA GLY A 221 -5.95 -6.48 -12.97
C GLY A 221 -5.93 -4.95 -13.02
N LYS A 222 -5.70 -4.27 -11.88
CA LYS A 222 -5.53 -2.80 -11.90
C LYS A 222 -4.14 -2.44 -12.42
N PRO A 223 -3.97 -1.25 -13.02
CA PRO A 223 -2.65 -0.76 -13.38
C PRO A 223 -1.73 -0.68 -12.16
N VAL A 224 -0.52 -1.25 -12.28
CA VAL A 224 0.61 -0.96 -11.40
C VAL A 224 1.30 0.25 -12.02
N GLN A 225 0.86 1.45 -11.69
CA GLN A 225 1.54 2.69 -12.08
C GLN A 225 2.69 2.96 -11.12
#